data_AF-A0AAP2E1K6-F1
#
_entry.id   AF-A0AAP2E1K6-F1
#
_cell.length_a   1.000
_cell.length_b   1.000
_cell.length_c   1.000
_cell.angle_alpha   90.00
_cell.angle_beta   90.00
_cell.angle_gamma   90.00
#
_symmetry.space_group_name_H-M   'P 1'
#
loop_
_entity.id
_entity.type
_entity.pdbx_description
1 polymer ?
#
loop_
_entity_poly.entity_id
_entity_poly.type
_entity_poly.pdbx_seq_one_letter_code
_entity_poly.pdbx_strand_id
1 'polypeptide(L)'
;MKSFLSILLVLVVCTAYGQSSKKRKRDGNTFQNSPSTVDPNFAPAEAPRHHSKRRSGKGPTVESQKEYADRMHATVKAKRRAEKEMMKPQYSDPMYFGHKRPPKKRPPGKMKFCKVCGIRH
;
A
#
# COMPACT_ATOMS: atom_id res chain seq x y z
N MET A 1 -38.41 42.06 -19.32
CA MET A 1 -37.18 41.69 -20.07
C MET A 1 -35.89 42.10 -19.36
N LYS A 2 -35.78 43.33 -18.82
CA LYS A 2 -34.57 43.80 -18.09
C LYS A 2 -34.18 42.92 -16.89
N SER A 3 -35.17 42.43 -16.13
CA SER A 3 -34.94 41.56 -14.97
C SER A 3 -34.45 40.14 -15.34
N PHE A 4 -34.79 39.65 -16.53
CA PHE A 4 -34.27 38.37 -17.03
C PHE A 4 -32.81 38.50 -17.48
N LEU A 5 -32.44 39.64 -18.07
CA LEU A 5 -31.05 39.91 -18.48
C LEU A 5 -30.10 39.98 -17.28
N SER A 6 -30.54 40.58 -16.17
CA SER A 6 -29.75 40.65 -14.94
C SER A 6 -29.52 39.29 -14.28
N ILE A 7 -30.53 38.40 -14.29
CA ILE A 7 -30.40 37.05 -13.73
C ILE A 7 -29.43 36.21 -14.57
N LEU A 8 -29.49 36.36 -15.91
CA LEU A 8 -28.61 35.65 -16.82
C LEU A 8 -27.14 36.11 -16.68
N LEU A 9 -26.91 37.40 -16.42
CA LEU A 9 -25.57 37.95 -16.23
C LEU A 9 -24.92 37.49 -14.91
N VAL A 10 -25.70 37.33 -13.84
CA VAL A 10 -25.20 36.79 -12.55
C VAL A 10 -24.82 35.32 -12.67
N LEU A 11 -25.61 34.52 -13.39
CA LEU A 11 -25.32 33.09 -13.63
C LEU A 11 -24.01 32.89 -14.40
N VAL A 12 -23.70 33.75 -15.39
CA VAL A 12 -22.45 33.66 -16.15
C VAL A 12 -21.22 33.92 -15.26
N VAL A 13 -21.27 34.94 -14.40
CA VAL A 13 -20.15 35.28 -13.50
C VAL A 13 -19.86 34.17 -12.50
N CYS A 14 -20.88 33.49 -11.96
CA CYS A 14 -20.67 32.38 -11.02
C CYS A 14 -19.96 31.16 -11.65
N THR A 15 -20.08 30.94 -12.96
CA THR A 15 -19.41 29.81 -13.63
C THR A 15 -17.92 30.04 -13.90
N ALA A 16 -17.47 31.31 -13.96
CA ALA A 16 -16.06 31.65 -14.22
C ALA A 16 -15.13 31.38 -13.02
N TYR A 17 -15.63 31.53 -11.79
CA TYR A 17 -14.81 31.37 -10.58
C TYR A 17 -14.57 29.89 -10.17
N GLY A 18 -15.27 28.93 -10.79
CA GLY A 18 -15.14 27.50 -10.47
C GLY A 18 -13.92 26.78 -11.08
N GLN A 19 -13.19 27.41 -12.01
CA GLN A 19 -12.07 26.75 -12.73
C GLN A 19 -10.67 27.12 -12.20
N SER A 20 -10.55 28.07 -11.26
CA SER A 20 -9.25 28.57 -10.78
C SER A 20 -8.55 27.67 -9.76
N SER A 21 -9.18 26.62 -9.24
CA SER A 21 -8.57 25.66 -8.32
C SER A 21 -8.32 24.29 -8.97
N LYS A 22 -7.74 24.25 -10.17
CA LYS A 22 -7.07 23.02 -10.63
C LYS A 22 -5.73 22.88 -9.91
N LYS A 23 -5.80 22.33 -8.69
CA LYS A 23 -4.71 21.56 -8.09
C LYS A 23 -4.23 20.60 -9.17
N ARG A 24 -3.01 20.78 -9.68
CA ARG A 24 -2.41 19.89 -10.69
C ARG A 24 -2.61 18.45 -10.23
N LYS A 25 -3.51 17.72 -10.89
CA LYS A 25 -3.52 16.26 -10.78
C LYS A 25 -2.15 15.83 -11.30
N ARG A 26 -1.35 15.27 -10.40
CA ARG A 26 -0.19 14.45 -10.75
C ARG A 26 -0.71 13.41 -11.73
N ASP A 27 -0.31 13.51 -13.00
CA ASP A 27 -0.69 12.55 -14.02
C ASP A 27 -0.30 11.16 -13.52
N GLY A 28 -1.33 10.36 -13.31
CA GLY A 28 -1.22 9.00 -12.81
C GLY A 28 -0.62 8.14 -13.90
N ASN A 29 0.71 8.08 -13.96
CA ASN A 29 1.41 6.92 -14.51
C ASN A 29 2.38 6.30 -13.49
N THR A 30 1.99 6.30 -12.21
CA THR A 30 2.77 5.64 -11.15
C THR A 30 2.54 4.13 -11.10
N PHE A 31 1.53 3.59 -11.80
CA PHE A 31 1.26 2.15 -11.81
C PHE A 31 2.02 1.38 -12.90
N GLN A 32 2.44 2.02 -14.01
CA GLN A 32 3.25 1.35 -15.03
C GLN A 32 4.73 1.19 -14.65
N ASN A 33 5.18 1.89 -13.60
CA ASN A 33 6.55 1.81 -13.09
C ASN A 33 6.63 0.98 -11.80
N SER A 34 5.75 -0.01 -11.61
CA SER A 34 6.01 -1.03 -10.61
C SER A 34 7.19 -1.88 -11.10
N PRO A 35 8.33 -1.91 -10.39
CA PRO A 35 9.48 -2.69 -10.82
C PRO A 35 9.05 -4.15 -10.95
N SER A 36 9.13 -4.69 -12.17
CA SER A 36 9.01 -6.12 -12.37
C SER A 36 10.29 -6.78 -11.83
N THR A 37 10.20 -8.03 -11.35
CA THR A 37 11.38 -8.78 -10.87
C THR A 37 12.47 -8.92 -11.94
N VAL A 38 12.11 -8.74 -13.21
CA VAL A 38 12.99 -8.87 -14.38
C VAL A 38 13.77 -7.57 -14.66
N ASP A 39 13.24 -6.42 -14.27
CA ASP A 39 13.91 -5.12 -14.43
C ASP A 39 13.57 -4.20 -13.24
N PRO A 40 14.39 -4.22 -12.18
CA PRO A 40 14.27 -3.25 -11.11
C PRO A 40 14.60 -1.88 -11.69
N ASN A 41 13.68 -0.93 -11.57
CA ASN A 41 13.96 0.48 -11.88
C ASN A 41 14.95 1.02 -10.84
N PHE A 42 16.25 0.85 -11.11
CA PHE A 42 17.31 1.43 -10.29
C PHE A 42 17.31 2.93 -10.52
N ALA A 43 16.95 3.69 -9.47
CA ALA A 43 17.10 5.14 -9.52
C ALA A 43 18.57 5.48 -9.88
N PRO A 44 18.82 6.46 -10.77
CA PRO A 44 20.17 6.83 -11.16
C PRO A 44 20.99 7.19 -9.92
N ALA A 45 22.24 6.70 -9.87
CA ALA A 45 23.15 6.86 -8.73
C ALA A 45 23.36 8.32 -8.29
N GLU A 46 23.04 9.26 -9.18
CA GLU A 46 23.25 10.71 -9.02
C GLU A 46 21.96 11.49 -8.73
N ALA A 47 20.87 10.84 -8.31
CA ALA A 47 19.69 11.58 -7.88
C ALA A 47 20.08 12.61 -6.79
N PRO A 48 19.84 13.92 -7.00
CA PRO A 48 20.29 14.94 -6.07
C PRO A 48 19.66 14.68 -4.71
N ARG A 49 20.48 14.24 -3.76
CA ARG A 49 20.06 14.06 -2.38
C ARG A 49 19.81 15.46 -1.84
N HIS A 50 18.54 15.84 -1.72
CA HIS A 50 18.18 17.04 -0.98
C HIS A 50 18.58 16.83 0.47
N HIS A 51 19.78 17.32 0.82
CA HIS A 51 20.24 17.38 2.20
C HIS A 51 19.39 18.42 2.92
N SER A 52 18.29 17.98 3.52
CA SER A 52 17.51 18.84 4.41
C SER A 52 18.44 19.30 5.53
N LYS A 53 18.65 20.62 5.67
CA LYS A 53 19.38 21.18 6.81
C LYS A 53 18.73 20.67 8.10
N ARG A 54 19.40 19.74 8.79
CA ARG A 54 18.97 19.24 10.09
C ARG A 54 19.00 20.43 11.04
N ARG A 55 17.83 20.89 11.47
CA ARG A 55 17.74 21.87 12.55
C ARG A 55 18.32 21.21 13.79
N SER A 56 19.41 21.76 14.33
CA SER A 56 19.99 21.33 15.60
C SER A 56 19.06 21.78 16.74
N GLY A 57 17.93 21.10 16.87
CA GLY A 57 17.03 21.27 18.00
C GLY A 57 17.60 20.57 19.23
N LYS A 58 17.27 21.09 20.42
CA LYS A 58 17.51 20.43 21.71
C LYS A 58 17.05 18.98 21.61
N GLY A 59 17.82 18.08 22.22
CA GLY A 59 17.64 16.62 22.14
C GLY A 59 16.23 16.14 22.54
N PRO A 60 15.95 14.83 22.38
CA PRO A 60 14.63 14.27 22.60
C PRO A 60 14.13 14.54 24.02
N THR A 61 12.91 15.06 24.14
CA THR A 61 12.22 15.24 25.42
C THR A 61 11.96 13.88 26.07
N VAL A 62 11.83 13.85 27.40
CA VAL A 62 11.58 12.60 28.15
C VAL A 62 10.37 11.83 27.61
N GLU A 63 9.29 12.55 27.26
CA GLU A 63 8.09 11.94 26.67
C GLU A 63 8.38 11.31 25.29
N SER A 64 9.17 11.97 24.44
CA SER A 64 9.55 11.40 23.14
C SER A 64 10.40 10.13 23.26
N GLN A 65 11.19 10.00 24.34
CA GLN A 65 11.96 8.80 24.63
C GLN A 65 11.07 7.65 25.09
N LYS A 66 10.06 7.94 25.92
CA LYS A 66 9.05 6.95 26.33
C LYS A 66 8.24 6.45 25.15
N GLU A 67 7.71 7.35 24.32
CA GLU A 67 6.97 6.99 23.10
C GLU A 67 7.80 6.12 22.15
N TYR A 68 9.10 6.42 22.02
CA TYR A 68 10.02 5.59 21.26
C TYR A 68 10.16 4.19 21.87
N ALA A 69 10.39 4.09 23.17
CA ALA A 69 10.51 2.81 23.87
C ALA A 69 9.22 1.97 23.72
N ASP A 70 8.05 2.59 23.82
CA ASP A 70 6.76 1.92 23.67
C ASP A 70 6.56 1.38 22.24
N ARG A 71 6.91 2.17 21.22
CA ARG A 71 6.88 1.70 19.81
C ARG A 71 7.84 0.55 19.57
N MET A 72 9.04 0.61 20.15
CA MET A 72 10.02 -0.47 20.05
C MET A 72 9.49 -1.75 20.69
N HIS A 73 8.95 -1.66 21.91
CA HIS A 73 8.38 -2.80 22.61
C HIS A 73 7.16 -3.39 21.88
N ALA A 74 6.27 -2.56 21.35
CA ALA A 74 5.14 -2.99 20.53
C ALA A 74 5.60 -3.73 19.27
N THR A 75 6.63 -3.22 18.60
CA THR A 75 7.19 -3.84 17.39
C THR A 75 7.81 -5.20 17.69
N VAL A 76 8.61 -5.31 18.76
CA VAL A 76 9.21 -6.58 19.20
C VAL A 76 8.14 -7.59 19.56
N LYS A 77 7.09 -7.16 20.29
CA LYS A 77 5.96 -8.01 20.66
C LYS A 77 5.19 -8.50 19.42
N ALA A 78 4.96 -7.64 18.43
CA ALA A 78 4.31 -8.01 17.18
C ALA A 78 5.15 -9.01 16.38
N LYS A 79 6.45 -8.78 16.22
CA LYS A 79 7.37 -9.71 15.55
C LYS A 79 7.38 -11.08 16.21
N ARG A 80 7.50 -11.14 17.54
CA ARG A 80 7.47 -12.40 18.30
C ARG A 80 6.15 -13.16 18.14
N ARG A 81 5.02 -12.46 18.01
CA ARG A 81 3.72 -13.09 17.72
C ARG A 81 3.67 -13.66 16.30
N ALA A 82 4.11 -12.89 15.32
CA ALA A 82 4.17 -13.32 13.92
C ALA A 82 5.10 -14.54 13.75
N GLU A 83 6.29 -14.52 14.35
CA GLU A 83 7.23 -15.65 14.35
C GLU A 83 6.59 -16.93 14.91
N LYS A 84 5.89 -16.83 16.04
CA LYS A 84 5.16 -17.97 16.63
C LYS A 84 4.06 -18.51 15.71
N GLU A 85 3.38 -17.64 14.96
CA GLU A 85 2.36 -18.06 14.01
C GLU A 85 2.96 -18.76 12.79
N MET A 86 4.09 -18.27 12.27
CA MET A 86 4.81 -18.90 11.16
C MET A 86 5.44 -20.25 11.56
N MET A 87 5.80 -20.43 12.83
CA MET A 87 6.32 -21.70 13.35
C MET A 87 5.23 -22.78 13.52
N LYS A 88 3.94 -22.45 13.35
CA LYS A 88 2.90 -23.48 13.39
C LYS A 88 3.13 -24.47 12.24
N PRO A 89 2.98 -25.79 12.46
CA PRO A 89 3.22 -26.81 11.44
C PRO A 89 2.38 -26.59 10.17
N GLN A 90 1.23 -25.94 10.35
CA GLN A 90 0.38 -25.47 9.27
C GLN A 90 1.11 -24.58 8.26
N TYR A 91 2.01 -23.69 8.67
CA TYR A 91 2.72 -22.80 7.74
C TYR A 91 4.12 -23.29 7.34
N SER A 92 4.63 -24.34 7.99
CA SER A 92 5.95 -24.91 7.68
C SER A 92 5.92 -25.99 6.61
N ASP A 93 4.79 -26.69 6.42
CA ASP A 93 4.68 -27.77 5.44
C ASP A 93 4.42 -27.19 4.03
N PRO A 94 5.30 -27.41 3.04
CA PRO A 94 5.07 -27.01 1.66
C PRO A 94 3.80 -27.63 1.07
N MET A 95 3.33 -28.78 1.57
CA MET A 95 2.08 -29.39 1.10
C MET A 95 0.82 -28.64 1.58
N TYR A 96 0.97 -27.67 2.49
CA TYR A 96 -0.14 -26.98 3.10
C TYR A 96 -0.84 -25.96 2.20
N PHE A 97 -0.26 -25.41 1.11
CA PHE A 97 -0.80 -24.36 0.22
C PHE A 97 -2.35 -24.12 0.29
N GLY A 98 -2.84 -23.51 1.37
CA GLY A 98 -4.26 -23.32 1.67
C GLY A 98 -5.06 -24.54 2.20
N HIS A 99 -4.61 -25.78 2.03
CA HIS A 99 -5.33 -26.97 2.51
C HIS A 99 -4.94 -27.42 3.92
N LYS A 100 -5.91 -27.40 4.84
CA LYS A 100 -5.79 -28.04 6.17
C LYS A 100 -5.46 -29.54 6.10
N ARG A 101 -5.83 -30.23 5.02
CA ARG A 101 -5.49 -31.64 4.78
C ARG A 101 -5.06 -31.81 3.32
N PRO A 102 -3.96 -32.53 3.04
CA PRO A 102 -3.53 -32.80 1.67
C PRO A 102 -4.69 -33.36 0.83
N PRO A 103 -4.96 -32.79 -0.36
CA PRO A 103 -6.01 -33.30 -1.24
C PRO A 103 -5.78 -34.76 -1.63
N LYS A 104 -6.88 -35.53 -1.77
CA LYS A 104 -6.82 -36.93 -2.17
C LYS A 104 -6.29 -37.04 -3.60
N LYS A 105 -5.15 -37.73 -3.79
CA LYS A 105 -4.60 -38.07 -5.11
C LYS A 105 -5.57 -39.01 -5.85
N ARG A 106 -5.98 -38.64 -7.07
CA ARG A 106 -6.87 -39.43 -7.93
C ARG A 106 -6.16 -39.87 -9.22
N PRO A 107 -6.59 -40.98 -9.83
CA PRO A 107 -6.08 -41.37 -11.14
C PRO A 107 -6.49 -40.35 -12.22
N PRO A 108 -5.75 -40.31 -13.35
CA PRO A 108 -6.11 -39.47 -14.49
C PRO A 108 -7.55 -39.77 -14.95
N GLY A 109 -8.31 -38.73 -15.28
CA GLY A 109 -9.73 -38.82 -15.67
C GLY A 109 -10.73 -38.73 -14.51
N LYS A 110 -10.32 -38.96 -13.25
CA LYS A 110 -11.20 -38.86 -12.06
C LYS A 110 -10.88 -37.68 -11.14
N MET A 111 -9.93 -36.82 -11.54
CA MET A 111 -9.47 -35.68 -10.75
C MET A 111 -10.59 -34.65 -10.55
N LYS A 112 -10.74 -34.13 -9.33
CA LYS A 112 -11.76 -33.12 -8.99
C LYS A 112 -11.10 -31.76 -8.76
N PHE A 113 -11.79 -30.70 -9.15
CA PHE A 113 -11.35 -29.33 -8.88
C PHE A 113 -11.46 -29.01 -7.39
N CYS A 114 -10.40 -28.47 -6.80
CA CYS A 114 -10.39 -28.11 -5.41
C CYS A 114 -10.53 -26.60 -5.22
N LYS A 115 -11.54 -26.20 -4.43
CA LYS A 115 -11.96 -24.80 -4.27
C LYS A 115 -10.94 -23.91 -3.54
N VAL A 116 -9.94 -24.52 -2.91
CA VAL A 116 -9.00 -23.80 -2.03
C VAL A 116 -7.68 -23.48 -2.73
N CYS A 117 -7.15 -24.40 -3.54
CA CYS A 117 -5.91 -24.21 -4.30
C CYS A 117 -6.15 -23.87 -5.79
N GLY A 118 -7.38 -24.06 -6.30
CA GLY A 118 -7.71 -23.79 -7.69
C GLY A 118 -7.15 -24.79 -8.71
N ILE A 119 -6.65 -25.95 -8.27
CA ILE A 119 -6.14 -27.02 -9.15
C ILE A 119 -6.96 -28.32 -9.02
N ARG A 120 -6.80 -29.23 -9.99
CA ARG A 120 -7.42 -30.56 -9.96
C ARG A 120 -6.50 -31.56 -9.24
N HIS A 121 -7.05 -32.33 -8.30
CA HIS A 121 -6.35 -33.41 -7.58
C HIS A 121 -7.01 -34.78 -7.80
#